data_AF-A0A1Z9D4R3-F1
#
_entry.id   AF-A0A1Z9D4R3-F1
#
_cell.length_a   1.000
_cell.length_b   1.000
_cell.length_c   1.000
_cell.angle_alpha   90.00
_cell.angle_beta   90.00
_cell.angle_gamma   90.00
#
_symmetry.space_group_name_H-M   'P 1'
#
loop_
_entity.id
_entity.type
_entity.pdbx_description
1 polymer ?
#
loop_
_entity_poly.entity_id
_entity_poly.type
_entity_poly.pdbx_seq_one_letter_code
_entity_poly.pdbx_strand_id
1 'polypeptide(L)'
;MRIAVPTILVAALLPAVVATTAHADEEINPSLSVEAATVVDLNGNPIPVSQDPGDPDGDSQNAGDAQAPAGGADVSGDLSHALGSKKSKDMKGYEPSLYRGKWFMPKKDHRRRCIMDRESNNLYRAVSAGGMYRGAYQMSRALAIGATHMMMKEVRKEMGKPGVQALKRLRKIPTQQWNRYWQDRAFWTIWRKGKGAFHWRHTIPGTRC
;
A
#
# COMPACT_ATOMS: atom_id res chain seq x y z
N MET A 1 14.42 31.33 66.57
CA MET A 1 14.97 30.23 67.40
C MET A 1 15.58 29.18 66.48
N ARG A 2 16.87 28.84 66.67
CA ARG A 2 17.67 27.68 66.20
C ARG A 2 17.30 27.03 64.83
N ILE A 3 18.11 27.10 63.75
CA ILE A 3 19.48 26.55 63.49
C ILE A 3 19.49 25.06 63.05
N ALA A 4 20.21 24.81 61.93
CA ALA A 4 20.87 23.58 61.44
C ALA A 4 20.11 22.43 60.71
N VAL A 5 20.50 22.27 59.45
CA VAL A 5 20.72 21.03 58.63
C VAL A 5 22.21 20.60 58.87
N PRO A 6 22.81 19.45 58.43
CA PRO A 6 22.37 18.17 57.82
C PRO A 6 22.63 16.93 58.75
N THR A 7 22.44 15.66 58.36
CA THR A 7 23.43 14.72 57.72
C THR A 7 22.90 13.26 57.85
N ILE A 8 23.41 12.18 57.24
CA ILE A 8 24.57 11.94 56.33
C ILE A 8 24.24 10.88 55.24
N LEU A 9 25.20 10.51 54.39
CA LEU A 9 25.14 9.52 53.30
C LEU A 9 25.70 8.13 53.72
N VAL A 10 25.20 7.03 53.16
CA VAL A 10 26.06 5.84 52.88
C VAL A 10 25.73 5.30 51.49
N ALA A 11 26.74 5.27 50.62
CA ALA A 11 26.67 4.67 49.29
C ALA A 11 27.23 3.24 49.33
N ALA A 12 26.63 2.33 48.56
CA ALA A 12 27.22 1.03 48.24
C ALA A 12 27.67 1.04 46.76
N LEU A 13 28.98 1.16 46.53
CA LEU A 13 29.56 0.93 45.20
C LEU A 13 29.67 -0.57 44.93
N LEU A 14 29.24 -0.99 43.73
CA LEU A 14 29.88 -2.10 43.00
C LEU A 14 29.98 -1.70 41.51
N PRO A 15 31.15 -1.90 40.86
CA PRO A 15 31.36 -1.50 39.48
C PRO A 15 30.98 -2.60 38.48
N ALA A 16 30.37 -2.22 37.36
CA ALA A 16 30.16 -3.10 36.22
C ALA A 16 30.36 -2.36 34.89
N VAL A 17 31.63 -2.36 34.45
CA VAL A 17 32.14 -2.29 33.06
C VAL A 17 31.25 -1.55 32.04
N VAL A 18 31.72 -0.35 31.64
CA VAL A 18 31.28 0.28 30.38
C VAL A 18 31.84 -0.53 29.21
N ALA A 19 31.05 -1.44 28.67
CA ALA A 19 31.37 -2.12 27.41
C ALA A 19 31.06 -1.18 26.23
N THR A 20 32.07 -0.42 25.81
CA THR A 20 32.06 0.23 24.49
C THR A 20 32.05 -0.83 23.40
N THR A 21 30.88 -1.19 22.87
CA THR A 21 30.82 -1.92 21.60
C THR A 21 31.27 -0.99 20.50
N ALA A 22 32.50 -1.20 20.03
CA ALA A 22 33.04 -0.47 18.90
C ALA A 22 32.10 -0.56 17.69
N HIS A 23 31.97 0.53 16.94
CA HIS A 23 31.50 0.45 15.58
C HIS A 23 32.55 -0.33 14.79
N ALA A 24 32.25 -1.59 14.46
CA ALA A 24 32.93 -2.25 13.37
C ALA A 24 32.38 -1.63 12.08
N ASP A 25 33.17 -0.73 11.49
CA ASP A 25 33.06 -0.42 10.07
C ASP A 25 33.43 -1.70 9.30
N GLU A 26 32.43 -2.52 9.01
CA GLU A 26 32.60 -3.66 8.12
C GLU A 26 32.72 -3.12 6.68
N GLU A 27 33.96 -2.92 6.27
CA GLU A 27 34.34 -2.59 4.90
C GLU A 27 33.69 -3.59 3.94
N ILE A 28 32.70 -3.13 3.17
CA ILE A 28 32.07 -3.94 2.12
C ILE A 28 33.12 -4.15 1.04
N ASN A 29 33.83 -5.27 1.12
CA ASN A 29 34.83 -5.67 0.14
C ASN A 29 34.16 -5.80 -1.25
N PRO A 30 34.45 -4.92 -2.23
CA PRO A 30 33.70 -4.83 -3.48
C PRO A 30 34.05 -5.93 -4.49
N SER A 31 34.82 -6.96 -4.08
CA SER A 31 35.29 -8.05 -4.93
C SER A 31 34.48 -9.36 -4.84
N LEU A 32 33.44 -9.41 -3.99
CA LEU A 32 32.49 -10.53 -3.95
C LEU A 32 31.49 -10.46 -5.11
N SER A 33 31.95 -10.86 -6.30
CA SER A 33 31.07 -11.21 -7.42
C SER A 33 30.16 -12.37 -7.01
N VAL A 34 28.86 -12.08 -6.88
CA VAL A 34 27.85 -13.13 -6.69
C VAL A 34 27.69 -13.86 -8.03
N GLU A 35 28.37 -15.00 -8.18
CA GLU A 35 28.14 -15.87 -9.32
C GLU A 35 26.66 -16.30 -9.34
N ALA A 36 26.02 -16.15 -10.51
CA ALA A 36 24.61 -16.41 -10.66
C ALA A 36 24.34 -17.91 -10.52
N ALA A 37 23.86 -18.33 -9.36
CA ALA A 37 23.44 -19.72 -9.12
C ALA A 37 22.38 -20.13 -10.17
N THR A 38 22.74 -21.11 -11.00
CA THR A 38 21.83 -21.69 -11.98
C THR A 38 20.76 -22.50 -11.26
N VAL A 39 19.51 -22.11 -11.41
CA VAL A 39 18.38 -22.86 -10.84
C VAL A 39 18.18 -24.12 -11.67
N VAL A 40 18.34 -25.29 -11.06
CA VAL A 40 18.12 -26.60 -11.68
C VAL A 40 16.79 -27.20 -11.23
N ASP A 41 16.21 -28.08 -12.06
CA ASP A 41 15.02 -28.86 -11.70
C ASP A 41 15.37 -30.05 -10.79
N LEU A 42 14.34 -30.79 -10.35
CA LEU A 42 14.49 -32.00 -9.51
C LEU A 42 15.26 -33.15 -10.20
N ASN A 43 15.49 -33.06 -11.51
CA ASN A 43 16.24 -34.02 -12.31
C ASN A 43 17.64 -33.50 -12.68
N GLY A 44 18.06 -32.34 -12.15
CA GLY A 44 19.36 -31.73 -12.38
C GLY A 44 19.50 -30.94 -13.69
N ASN A 45 18.42 -30.74 -14.46
CA ASN A 45 18.50 -29.96 -15.69
C ASN A 45 18.49 -28.45 -15.38
N PRO A 46 19.31 -27.63 -16.06
CA PRO A 46 19.23 -26.18 -15.95
C PRO A 46 17.85 -25.68 -16.38
N ILE A 47 17.13 -24.99 -15.50
CA ILE A 47 15.88 -24.33 -15.87
C ILE A 47 16.28 -23.09 -16.67
N PRO A 48 15.90 -22.97 -17.96
CA PRO A 48 16.18 -21.76 -18.71
C PRO A 48 15.44 -20.60 -18.06
N VAL A 49 16.18 -19.59 -17.61
CA VAL A 49 15.62 -18.32 -17.10
C VAL A 49 15.14 -17.50 -18.29
N SER A 50 14.17 -18.06 -19.01
CA SER A 50 13.42 -17.36 -20.04
C SER A 50 12.65 -16.20 -19.41
N GLN A 51 12.40 -15.19 -20.22
CA GLN A 51 11.86 -13.89 -19.81
C GLN A 51 10.56 -14.03 -19.00
N ASP A 52 10.35 -13.07 -18.09
CA ASP A 52 9.13 -12.80 -17.33
C ASP A 52 7.88 -13.42 -17.99
N PRO A 53 7.32 -14.53 -17.45
CA PRO A 53 6.30 -15.29 -18.14
C PRO A 53 5.10 -14.38 -18.40
N GLY A 54 4.86 -14.14 -19.69
CA GLY A 54 4.07 -13.01 -20.18
C GLY A 54 2.76 -12.81 -19.43
N ASP A 55 2.51 -11.57 -19.03
CA ASP A 55 1.36 -11.08 -18.25
C ASP A 55 0.05 -11.79 -18.73
N PRO A 56 -0.49 -12.80 -18.03
CA PRO A 56 -1.63 -13.57 -18.53
C PRO A 56 -2.85 -12.66 -18.70
N ASP A 57 -3.69 -12.93 -19.71
CA ASP A 57 -4.72 -12.01 -20.20
C ASP A 57 -5.56 -11.39 -19.07
N GLY A 58 -5.32 -10.11 -18.81
CA GLY A 58 -6.23 -9.25 -18.05
C GLY A 58 -7.20 -8.52 -19.00
N ASP A 59 -7.97 -7.58 -18.47
CA ASP A 59 -8.80 -6.66 -19.26
C ASP A 59 -7.92 -5.75 -20.15
N SER A 60 -7.48 -6.26 -21.30
CA SER A 60 -6.59 -5.57 -22.26
C SER A 60 -7.25 -4.37 -22.98
N GLN A 61 -8.53 -4.07 -22.70
CA GLN A 61 -9.31 -2.97 -23.28
C GLN A 61 -8.83 -1.55 -22.90
N ASN A 62 -7.64 -1.42 -22.31
CA ASN A 62 -6.91 -0.16 -22.12
C ASN A 62 -5.65 -0.04 -23.01
N ALA A 63 -5.31 -1.06 -23.80
CA ALA A 63 -4.11 -1.06 -24.65
C ALA A 63 -4.28 -0.20 -25.92
N GLY A 64 -5.51 -0.02 -26.41
CA GLY A 64 -5.84 0.88 -27.51
C GLY A 64 -6.29 2.26 -27.02
N ASP A 65 -5.71 3.30 -27.61
CA ASP A 65 -6.24 4.67 -27.66
C ASP A 65 -6.59 5.29 -26.30
N ALA A 66 -5.64 5.22 -25.38
CA ALA A 66 -5.34 6.40 -24.59
C ALA A 66 -3.99 6.92 -25.09
N GLN A 67 -3.88 8.24 -25.29
CA GLN A 67 -2.62 8.91 -25.04
C GLN A 67 -2.28 8.55 -23.59
N ALA A 68 -1.39 7.57 -23.39
CA ALA A 68 -0.97 7.21 -22.07
C ALA A 68 -0.37 8.47 -21.43
N PRO A 69 -0.70 8.82 -20.17
CA PRO A 69 0.22 9.61 -19.38
C PRO A 69 1.46 8.74 -19.16
N ALA A 70 2.36 8.76 -20.14
CA ALA A 70 3.62 8.06 -20.10
C ALA A 70 4.39 8.54 -18.87
N GLY A 71 4.58 7.65 -17.89
CA GLY A 71 5.51 7.86 -16.79
C GLY A 71 5.28 9.10 -15.91
N GLY A 72 4.07 9.67 -15.86
CA GLY A 72 3.79 10.90 -15.13
C GLY A 72 2.44 10.87 -14.41
N ALA A 73 2.38 10.24 -13.23
CA ALA A 73 1.36 10.64 -12.27
C ALA A 73 1.62 12.12 -11.91
N ASP A 74 0.57 12.91 -11.63
CA ASP A 74 0.76 14.16 -10.91
C ASP A 74 1.19 13.81 -9.48
N VAL A 75 2.49 13.59 -9.29
CA VAL A 75 3.09 13.14 -8.03
C VAL A 75 2.76 14.12 -6.90
N SER A 76 2.69 15.41 -7.21
CA SER A 76 2.34 16.48 -6.28
C SER A 76 0.86 16.40 -5.86
N GLY A 77 -0.04 16.20 -6.81
CA GLY A 77 -1.48 15.98 -6.56
C GLY A 77 -1.73 14.69 -5.77
N ASP A 78 -1.19 13.56 -6.22
CA ASP A 78 -1.32 12.26 -5.56
C ASP A 78 -0.75 12.30 -4.12
N LEU A 79 0.39 12.97 -3.89
CA LEU A 79 0.95 13.16 -2.54
C LEU A 79 0.07 14.06 -1.66
N SER A 80 -0.44 15.16 -2.21
CA SER A 80 -1.39 16.05 -1.51
C SER A 80 -2.66 15.31 -1.09
N HIS A 81 -3.21 14.47 -1.97
CA HIS A 81 -4.33 13.59 -1.67
C HIS A 81 -3.97 12.50 -0.64
N ALA A 82 -2.79 11.87 -0.73
CA ALA A 82 -2.31 10.90 0.24
C ALA A 82 -2.12 11.48 1.66
N LEU A 83 -1.71 12.74 1.77
CA LEU A 83 -1.47 13.44 3.04
C LEU A 83 -2.73 14.11 3.63
N GLY A 84 -3.87 14.10 2.94
CA GLY A 84 -5.13 14.58 3.48
C GLY A 84 -5.58 15.97 3.00
N SER A 85 -5.42 16.29 1.71
CA SER A 85 -6.05 17.46 1.09
C SER A 85 -7.59 17.46 1.21
N LYS A 86 -8.23 18.63 1.06
CA LYS A 86 -9.68 18.81 1.24
C LYS A 86 -10.51 17.74 0.49
N LYS A 87 -10.22 17.52 -0.80
CA LYS A 87 -10.90 16.50 -1.63
C LYS A 87 -10.74 15.06 -1.12
N SER A 88 -9.60 14.73 -0.50
CA SER A 88 -9.36 13.38 0.06
C SER A 88 -10.03 13.15 1.42
N LYS A 89 -10.31 14.23 2.15
CA LYS A 89 -11.06 14.24 3.41
C LYS A 89 -12.58 14.31 3.20
N ASP A 90 -13.02 14.63 1.99
CA ASP A 90 -14.40 14.35 1.61
C ASP A 90 -14.58 12.84 1.43
N MET A 91 -15.52 12.31 2.21
CA MET A 91 -15.78 10.89 2.40
C MET A 91 -17.22 10.53 2.01
N LYS A 92 -17.93 11.46 1.36
CA LYS A 92 -19.31 11.34 0.93
C LYS A 92 -19.38 11.34 -0.59
N GLY A 93 -20.43 10.69 -1.11
CA GLY A 93 -20.88 10.89 -2.48
C GLY A 93 -20.13 10.14 -3.57
N TYR A 94 -20.77 10.14 -4.74
CA TYR A 94 -20.24 9.65 -5.99
C TYR A 94 -19.20 10.64 -6.54
N GLU A 95 -17.98 10.17 -6.78
CA GLU A 95 -16.89 11.03 -7.22
C GLU A 95 -15.85 10.27 -8.09
N PRO A 96 -15.17 10.92 -9.06
CA PRO A 96 -14.14 10.30 -9.91
C PRO A 96 -12.85 10.01 -9.13
N SER A 97 -12.24 8.83 -9.29
CA SER A 97 -11.04 8.36 -8.56
C SER A 97 -10.00 9.46 -8.30
N LEU A 98 -9.60 9.66 -7.05
CA LEU A 98 -8.49 10.56 -6.71
C LEU A 98 -7.13 9.93 -7.02
N TYR A 99 -7.04 8.60 -7.09
CA TYR A 99 -5.82 7.93 -7.54
C TYR A 99 -5.71 7.97 -9.07
N ARG A 100 -4.55 8.41 -9.57
CA ARG A 100 -4.23 8.52 -11.01
C ARG A 100 -2.94 7.80 -11.43
N GLY A 101 -2.32 7.03 -10.54
CA GLY A 101 -1.12 6.26 -10.85
C GLY A 101 -1.37 4.99 -11.67
N LYS A 102 -0.31 4.17 -11.84
CA LYS A 102 -0.18 3.01 -12.74
C LYS A 102 -1.40 2.09 -12.92
N TRP A 103 -2.18 1.84 -11.87
CA TRP A 103 -3.32 0.90 -11.93
C TRP A 103 -4.68 1.56 -12.27
N PHE A 104 -4.73 2.89 -12.37
CA PHE A 104 -5.94 3.61 -12.72
C PHE A 104 -6.38 3.33 -14.16
N MET A 105 -7.64 2.96 -14.36
CA MET A 105 -8.19 2.62 -15.68
C MET A 105 -9.33 3.60 -16.04
N PRO A 106 -9.07 4.72 -16.76
CA PRO A 106 -10.08 5.75 -16.99
C PRO A 106 -11.32 5.21 -17.74
N LYS A 107 -11.11 4.39 -18.78
CA LYS A 107 -12.20 3.73 -19.55
C LYS A 107 -13.05 2.78 -18.70
N LYS A 108 -12.57 2.32 -17.54
CA LYS A 108 -13.25 1.41 -16.61
C LYS A 108 -13.68 2.08 -15.29
N ASP A 109 -13.52 3.40 -15.12
CA ASP A 109 -13.94 4.09 -13.89
C ASP A 109 -15.46 3.93 -13.62
N HIS A 110 -16.26 3.70 -14.66
CA HIS A 110 -17.67 3.34 -14.51
C HIS A 110 -17.89 2.06 -13.69
N ARG A 111 -17.03 1.04 -13.82
CA ARG A 111 -17.14 -0.22 -13.05
C ARG A 111 -16.82 0.01 -11.59
N ARG A 112 -15.73 0.75 -11.30
CA ARG A 112 -15.38 1.18 -9.93
C ARG A 112 -16.57 1.87 -9.24
N ARG A 113 -17.26 2.76 -9.96
CA ARG A 113 -18.41 3.51 -9.43
C ARG A 113 -19.63 2.61 -9.21
N CYS A 114 -19.93 1.71 -10.16
CA CYS A 114 -20.96 0.69 -9.98
C CYS A 114 -20.69 -0.20 -8.76
N ILE A 115 -19.44 -0.63 -8.54
CA ILE A 115 -19.03 -1.37 -7.35
C ILE A 115 -19.24 -0.53 -6.09
N MET A 116 -18.76 0.72 -6.03
CA MET A 116 -18.97 1.58 -4.86
C MET A 116 -20.44 1.78 -4.50
N ASP A 117 -21.29 1.97 -5.51
CA ASP A 117 -22.73 2.13 -5.33
C ASP A 117 -23.34 0.86 -4.72
N ARG A 118 -23.09 -0.29 -5.36
CA ARG A 118 -23.61 -1.60 -4.95
C ARG A 118 -23.11 -2.07 -3.58
N GLU A 119 -21.85 -1.78 -3.24
CA GLU A 119 -21.19 -2.22 -2.01
C GLU A 119 -21.44 -1.26 -0.83
N SER A 120 -21.64 0.04 -1.09
CA SER A 120 -21.62 1.06 -0.02
C SER A 120 -22.58 2.24 -0.18
N ASN A 121 -23.41 2.29 -1.22
CA ASN A 121 -24.14 3.48 -1.66
C ASN A 121 -23.21 4.71 -1.84
N ASN A 122 -22.00 4.48 -2.36
CA ASN A 122 -20.93 5.46 -2.54
C ASN A 122 -20.39 6.11 -1.23
N LEU A 123 -20.50 5.44 -0.08
CA LEU A 123 -20.06 5.97 1.21
C LEU A 123 -18.68 5.42 1.62
N TYR A 124 -17.64 6.25 1.57
CA TYR A 124 -16.28 5.88 2.02
C TYR A 124 -16.18 5.59 3.52
N ARG A 125 -17.20 5.93 4.31
CA ARG A 125 -17.33 5.58 5.74
C ARG A 125 -18.20 4.34 6.01
N ALA A 126 -18.71 3.67 4.98
CA ALA A 126 -19.56 2.50 5.14
C ALA A 126 -18.87 1.38 5.92
N VAL A 127 -19.68 0.65 6.69
CA VAL A 127 -19.32 -0.54 7.46
C VAL A 127 -20.48 -1.52 7.28
N SER A 128 -20.21 -2.76 6.89
CA SER A 128 -21.27 -3.77 6.78
C SER A 128 -21.90 -4.07 8.15
N ALA A 129 -23.13 -4.60 8.16
CA ALA A 129 -23.87 -4.88 9.40
C ALA A 129 -23.05 -5.72 10.43
N GLY A 130 -22.29 -6.71 9.97
CA GLY A 130 -21.39 -7.52 10.81
C GLY A 130 -20.00 -6.92 11.07
N GLY A 131 -19.72 -5.67 10.65
CA GLY A 131 -18.44 -4.99 10.87
C GLY A 131 -17.22 -5.57 10.12
N MET A 132 -17.40 -6.62 9.32
CA MET A 132 -16.32 -7.35 8.64
C MET A 132 -15.75 -6.58 7.44
N TYR A 133 -16.62 -5.87 6.71
CA TYR A 133 -16.31 -5.18 5.46
C TYR A 133 -16.47 -3.68 5.64
N ARG A 134 -15.53 -2.89 5.10
CA ARG A 134 -15.37 -1.47 5.44
C ARG A 134 -14.90 -0.62 4.26
N GLY A 135 -15.34 0.63 4.24
CA GLY A 135 -15.04 1.61 3.19
C GLY A 135 -15.96 1.49 1.97
N ALA A 136 -15.74 2.34 0.98
CA ALA A 136 -16.58 2.41 -0.23
C ALA A 136 -16.58 1.11 -1.05
N TYR A 137 -15.49 0.34 -0.95
CA TYR A 137 -15.26 -0.91 -1.68
C TYR A 137 -15.49 -2.16 -0.82
N GLN A 138 -16.08 -2.01 0.37
CA GLN A 138 -16.35 -3.09 1.33
C GLN A 138 -15.17 -4.07 1.50
N MET A 139 -13.95 -3.53 1.66
CA MET A 139 -12.77 -4.38 1.84
C MET A 139 -12.79 -5.04 3.21
N SER A 140 -12.46 -6.34 3.26
CA SER A 140 -12.14 -7.02 4.51
C SER A 140 -10.82 -6.49 5.08
N ARG A 141 -10.59 -6.69 6.39
CA ARG A 141 -9.36 -6.22 7.02
C ARG A 141 -8.09 -6.85 6.44
N ALA A 142 -8.14 -8.14 6.12
CA ALA A 142 -7.02 -8.86 5.50
C ALA A 142 -6.72 -8.33 4.08
N LEU A 143 -7.76 -8.15 3.25
CA LEU A 143 -7.62 -7.62 1.89
C LEU A 143 -7.04 -6.20 1.90
N ALA A 144 -7.54 -5.34 2.79
CA ALA A 144 -7.02 -3.99 2.97
C ALA A 144 -5.54 -3.99 3.37
N ILE A 145 -5.13 -4.82 4.34
CA ILE A 145 -3.71 -4.95 4.71
C ILE A 145 -2.90 -5.43 3.50
N GLY A 146 -3.30 -6.51 2.82
CA GLY A 146 -2.63 -7.03 1.63
C GLY A 146 -2.41 -5.97 0.54
N ALA A 147 -3.43 -5.15 0.25
CA ALA A 147 -3.32 -4.02 -0.67
C ALA A 147 -2.23 -3.02 -0.23
N THR A 148 -2.07 -2.72 1.07
CA THR A 148 -0.97 -1.87 1.55
C THR A 148 0.42 -2.49 1.42
N HIS A 149 0.54 -3.81 1.24
CA HIS A 149 1.81 -4.44 0.87
C HIS A 149 2.06 -4.28 -0.64
N MET A 150 1.04 -4.56 -1.46
CA MET A 150 1.10 -4.37 -2.92
C MET A 150 1.42 -2.92 -3.33
N MET A 151 0.85 -1.93 -2.63
CA MET A 151 1.10 -0.50 -2.88
C MET A 151 2.51 -0.03 -2.51
N MET A 152 3.26 -0.76 -1.67
CA MET A 152 4.50 -0.25 -1.03
C MET A 152 5.59 0.15 -2.02
N LYS A 153 5.80 -0.63 -3.11
CA LYS A 153 6.85 -0.35 -4.12
C LYS A 153 6.57 0.97 -4.85
N GLU A 154 5.34 1.12 -5.36
CA GLU A 154 4.94 2.32 -6.13
C GLU A 154 4.83 3.55 -5.20
N VAL A 155 4.28 3.42 -3.98
CA VAL A 155 4.25 4.52 -3.00
C VAL A 155 5.65 5.00 -2.64
N ARG A 156 6.63 4.10 -2.50
CA ARG A 156 8.03 4.49 -2.23
C ARG A 156 8.64 5.26 -3.41
N LYS A 157 8.34 4.85 -4.65
CA LYS A 157 8.83 5.50 -5.87
C LYS A 157 8.21 6.88 -6.09
N GLU A 158 6.88 6.97 -5.95
CA GLU A 158 6.12 8.20 -6.20
C GLU A 158 6.25 9.21 -5.04
N MET A 159 6.13 8.76 -3.79
CA MET A 159 5.92 9.63 -2.63
C MET A 159 7.05 9.59 -1.59
N GLY A 160 8.08 8.76 -1.80
CA GLY A 160 9.22 8.63 -0.90
C GLY A 160 8.85 8.29 0.54
N LYS A 161 9.64 8.81 1.49
CA LYS A 161 9.48 8.60 2.94
C LYS A 161 8.07 8.99 3.48
N PRO A 162 7.47 10.17 3.18
CA PRO A 162 6.18 10.54 3.75
C PRO A 162 5.03 9.63 3.30
N GLY A 163 4.99 9.24 2.01
CA GLY A 163 3.98 8.28 1.52
C GLY A 163 4.11 6.90 2.19
N VAL A 164 5.34 6.40 2.36
CA VAL A 164 5.60 5.13 3.07
C VAL A 164 5.15 5.20 4.54
N GLN A 165 5.35 6.32 5.22
CA GLN A 165 4.85 6.52 6.59
C GLN A 165 3.32 6.55 6.63
N ALA A 166 2.66 7.26 5.72
CA ALA A 166 1.21 7.28 5.60
C ALA A 166 0.65 5.87 5.38
N LEU A 167 1.21 5.11 4.42
CA LEU A 167 0.81 3.72 4.13
C LEU A 167 1.00 2.78 5.33
N LYS A 168 2.07 2.95 6.12
CA LYS A 168 2.27 2.22 7.39
C LYS A 168 1.22 2.58 8.45
N ARG A 169 0.72 3.83 8.49
CA ARG A 169 -0.35 4.25 9.41
C ARG A 169 -1.70 3.64 9.04
N LEU A 170 -2.03 3.51 7.75
CA LEU A 170 -3.26 2.83 7.28
C LEU A 170 -3.38 1.40 7.80
N ARG A 171 -2.25 0.68 7.91
CA ARG A 171 -2.19 -0.66 8.51
C ARG A 171 -2.59 -0.71 9.98
N LYS A 172 -2.70 0.42 10.68
CA LYS A 172 -3.13 0.48 12.09
C LYS A 172 -4.60 0.88 12.27
N ILE A 173 -5.27 1.40 11.23
CA ILE A 173 -6.65 1.90 11.30
C ILE A 173 -7.60 1.13 10.35
N PRO A 174 -8.91 1.03 10.66
CA PRO A 174 -9.89 0.39 9.78
C PRO A 174 -10.12 1.18 8.48
N THR A 175 -10.46 0.48 7.39
CA THR A 175 -10.57 1.04 6.04
C THR A 175 -11.51 2.24 5.94
N GLN A 176 -12.61 2.27 6.69
CA GLN A 176 -13.57 3.40 6.71
C GLN A 176 -12.98 4.73 7.24
N GLN A 177 -11.85 4.66 7.96
CA GLN A 177 -11.09 5.83 8.41
C GLN A 177 -9.96 6.22 7.45
N TRP A 178 -9.66 5.39 6.44
CA TRP A 178 -8.70 5.76 5.41
C TRP A 178 -9.30 6.88 4.58
N ASN A 179 -8.49 7.88 4.24
CA ASN A 179 -8.95 8.93 3.34
C ASN A 179 -9.34 8.35 1.98
N ARG A 180 -10.14 9.10 1.23
CA ARG A 180 -10.71 8.67 -0.05
C ARG A 180 -9.66 8.20 -1.06
N TYR A 181 -8.54 8.92 -1.15
CA TYR A 181 -7.42 8.58 -2.03
C TYR A 181 -6.84 7.18 -1.75
N TRP A 182 -6.63 6.84 -0.48
CA TRP A 182 -6.08 5.55 -0.11
C TRP A 182 -7.05 4.39 -0.35
N GLN A 183 -8.36 4.63 -0.26
CA GLN A 183 -9.37 3.64 -0.65
C GLN A 183 -9.39 3.44 -2.18
N ASP A 184 -9.41 4.52 -2.96
CA ASP A 184 -9.35 4.48 -4.44
C ASP A 184 -8.08 3.77 -4.93
N ARG A 185 -6.91 4.13 -4.36
CA ARG A 185 -5.64 3.51 -4.70
C ARG A 185 -5.60 2.02 -4.35
N ALA A 186 -6.16 1.63 -3.21
CA ALA A 186 -6.28 0.22 -2.82
C ALA A 186 -7.17 -0.55 -3.80
N PHE A 187 -8.35 -0.02 -4.14
CA PHE A 187 -9.25 -0.61 -5.14
C PHE A 187 -8.51 -0.88 -6.46
N TRP A 188 -7.87 0.13 -7.07
CA TRP A 188 -7.19 -0.04 -8.35
C TRP A 188 -6.00 -1.02 -8.26
N THR A 189 -5.27 -0.99 -7.14
CA THR A 189 -4.12 -1.91 -6.91
C THR A 189 -4.56 -3.37 -6.77
N ILE A 190 -5.73 -3.63 -6.17
CA ILE A 190 -6.37 -4.94 -6.11
C ILE A 190 -6.90 -5.32 -7.49
N TRP A 191 -7.69 -4.44 -8.12
CA TRP A 191 -8.34 -4.66 -9.42
C TRP A 191 -7.34 -5.10 -10.49
N ARG A 192 -6.19 -4.42 -10.59
CA ARG A 192 -5.02 -4.81 -11.40
C ARG A 192 -5.40 -5.34 -12.79
N LYS A 193 -5.93 -4.46 -13.66
CA LYS A 193 -6.41 -4.82 -15.01
C LYS A 193 -7.45 -5.97 -15.00
N GLY A 194 -8.39 -5.97 -14.04
CA GLY A 194 -9.43 -7.01 -13.91
C GLY A 194 -8.98 -8.28 -13.16
N LYS A 195 -7.68 -8.53 -12.98
CA LYS A 195 -7.16 -9.74 -12.31
C LYS A 195 -7.68 -9.93 -10.89
N GLY A 196 -8.01 -8.85 -10.17
CA GLY A 196 -8.61 -8.91 -8.83
C GLY A 196 -10.12 -8.68 -8.78
N ALA A 197 -10.83 -8.69 -9.91
CA ALA A 197 -12.27 -8.39 -9.98
C ALA A 197 -13.11 -9.34 -9.11
N PHE A 198 -12.70 -10.61 -8.97
CA PHE A 198 -13.40 -11.63 -8.17
C PHE A 198 -13.58 -11.28 -6.68
N HIS A 199 -12.88 -10.27 -6.16
CA HIS A 199 -13.13 -9.74 -4.81
C HIS A 199 -14.48 -9.02 -4.66
N TRP A 200 -15.11 -8.62 -5.77
CA TRP A 200 -16.43 -8.00 -5.80
C TRP A 200 -17.41 -8.89 -6.57
N ARG A 201 -18.49 -9.31 -5.89
CA ARG A 201 -19.49 -10.23 -6.49
C ARG A 201 -20.20 -9.64 -7.70
N HIS A 202 -20.23 -8.31 -7.81
CA HIS A 202 -20.96 -7.58 -8.83
C HIS A 202 -20.22 -7.41 -10.16
N THR A 203 -19.03 -8.01 -10.31
CA THR A 203 -18.26 -8.00 -11.56
C THR A 203 -18.05 -9.41 -12.15
N ILE A 204 -18.82 -10.38 -11.67
CA ILE A 204 -18.89 -11.73 -12.25
C ILE A 204 -19.79 -11.66 -13.50
N PRO A 205 -19.48 -12.34 -14.62
CA PRO A 205 -20.35 -12.36 -15.80
C PRO A 205 -21.81 -12.67 -15.46
N GLY A 206 -22.74 -11.86 -15.96
CA GLY A 206 -24.17 -11.92 -15.62
C GLY A 206 -24.60 -11.08 -14.40
N THR A 207 -23.66 -10.46 -13.67
CA THR A 207 -23.97 -9.44 -12.66
C THR A 207 -23.82 -8.02 -13.23
N ARG A 208 -24.30 -7.01 -12.49
CA ARG A 208 -24.66 -5.69 -13.05
C ARG A 208 -23.52 -4.65 -13.08
N CYS A 209 -22.24 -5.04 -13.04
CA CYS A 209 -21.05 -4.17 -13.24
C CYS A 209 -19.96 -4.86 -14.10
#